data_AF-A0A0C3JE89-F1
#
_entry.id   AF-A0A0C3JE89-F1
#
_cell.length_a   1.000
_cell.length_b   1.000
_cell.length_c   1.000
_cell.angle_alpha   90.00
_cell.angle_beta   90.00
_cell.angle_gamma   90.00
#
_symmetry.space_group_name_H-M   'P 1'
#
loop_
_entity.id
_entity.type
_entity.pdbx_description
1 polymer ?
#
loop_
_entity_poly.entity_id
_entity_poly.type
_entity_poly.pdbx_seq_one_letter_code
_entity_poly.pdbx_strand_id
1 'polypeptide(L)'
;ALFDDGAMMGAMCSLVFSKIRHNLQGWQPSKQTLCMANGTVVLLEAMWSGTIQVNGVEAEGTFKVFNSGGGWSFLFGKPLLQVFKAKHNYTTDEVTITDDTTT
;
A
#
# COMPACT_ATOMS: atom_id res chain seq x y z
N ALA A 1 1.33 -5.13 7.59
CA ALA A 1 1.62 -4.78 6.19
C ALA A 1 3.03 -5.25 5.85
N LEU A 2 3.37 -5.44 4.58
CA LEU A 2 4.74 -5.65 4.11
C LEU A 2 5.29 -4.32 3.61
N PHE A 3 6.46 -3.89 4.06
CA PHE A 3 7.12 -2.67 3.59
C PHE A 3 8.16 -3.05 2.52
N ASP A 4 7.99 -2.55 1.30
CA ASP A 4 8.76 -2.99 0.13
C ASP A 4 9.18 -1.79 -0.73
N ASP A 5 10.45 -1.40 -0.63
CA ASP A 5 11.03 -0.30 -1.42
C ASP A 5 11.27 -0.68 -2.90
N GLY A 6 11.21 -1.98 -3.22
CA GLY A 6 11.26 -2.49 -4.59
C GLY A 6 9.92 -2.42 -5.32
N ALA A 7 8.81 -2.28 -4.58
CA ALA A 7 7.48 -2.17 -5.17
C ALA A 7 7.16 -0.74 -5.62
N MET A 8 6.80 -0.60 -6.90
CA MET A 8 6.48 0.69 -7.51
C MET A 8 5.08 1.23 -7.16
N MET A 9 4.32 0.55 -6.29
CA MET A 9 2.99 0.97 -5.84
C MET A 9 2.63 0.35 -4.50
N GLY A 10 1.77 1.03 -3.74
CA GLY A 10 1.05 0.39 -2.64
C GLY A 10 0.01 -0.59 -3.16
N ALA A 11 -0.26 -1.66 -2.41
CA ALA A 11 -1.29 -2.62 -2.78
C ALA A 11 -2.04 -3.20 -1.58
N MET A 12 -3.32 -3.51 -1.75
CA MET A 12 -4.15 -4.23 -0.79
C MET A 12 -4.64 -5.54 -1.40
N CYS A 13 -4.58 -6.62 -0.62
CA CYS A 13 -5.07 -7.92 -1.07
C CYS A 13 -6.60 -7.86 -1.28
N SER A 14 -7.09 -8.39 -2.40
CA SER A 14 -8.54 -8.52 -2.69
C SER A 14 -9.34 -9.17 -1.56
N LEU A 15 -8.79 -10.18 -0.88
CA LEU A 15 -9.47 -10.82 0.26
C LEU A 15 -9.67 -9.86 1.43
N VAL A 16 -8.70 -8.98 1.69
CA VAL A 16 -8.82 -7.95 2.73
C VAL A 16 -9.79 -6.87 2.27
N PHE A 17 -9.60 -6.37 1.05
CA PHE A 17 -10.45 -5.34 0.47
C PHE A 17 -11.92 -5.74 0.47
N SER A 18 -12.27 -6.95 0.03
CA SER A 18 -13.66 -7.43 0.01
C SER A 18 -14.34 -7.36 1.38
N LYS A 19 -13.60 -7.57 2.47
CA LYS A 19 -14.10 -7.49 3.84
C LYS A 19 -14.34 -6.06 4.30
N ILE A 20 -13.51 -5.10 3.88
CA ILE A 20 -13.53 -3.73 4.41
C ILE A 20 -14.03 -2.66 3.41
N ARG A 21 -14.23 -3.00 2.14
CA ARG A 21 -14.57 -2.05 1.06
C ARG A 21 -15.84 -1.23 1.32
N HIS A 22 -16.74 -1.74 2.15
CA HIS A 22 -17.97 -1.04 2.54
C HIS A 22 -17.70 0.15 3.47
N ASN A 23 -16.57 0.15 4.18
CA ASN A 23 -16.11 1.24 5.04
C ASN A 23 -15.03 2.10 4.37
N LEU A 24 -14.48 1.66 3.23
CA LEU A 24 -13.52 2.44 2.45
C LEU A 24 -14.27 3.36 1.50
N GLN A 25 -14.13 4.66 1.70
CA GLN A 25 -14.53 5.66 0.71
C GLN A 25 -13.37 5.91 -0.27
N GLY A 26 -13.62 6.54 -1.42
CA GLY A 26 -12.55 6.99 -2.33
C GLY A 26 -11.94 5.92 -3.24
N TRP A 27 -12.45 4.68 -3.25
CA TRP A 27 -12.05 3.69 -4.26
C TRP A 27 -12.93 3.74 -5.51
N GLN A 28 -12.35 3.29 -6.62
CA GLN A 28 -13.02 3.11 -7.91
C GLN A 28 -12.65 1.73 -8.49
N PRO A 29 -13.58 1.05 -9.18
CA PRO A 29 -13.26 -0.20 -9.87
C PRO A 29 -12.22 0.05 -10.97
N SER A 30 -11.33 -0.91 -11.18
CA SER A 30 -10.32 -0.85 -12.24
C SER A 30 -10.35 -2.13 -13.06
N LYS A 31 -9.91 -2.03 -14.31
CA LYS A 31 -9.69 -3.18 -15.22
C LYS A 31 -8.28 -3.18 -15.80
N GLN A 32 -7.38 -2.36 -15.23
CA GLN A 32 -5.99 -2.34 -15.66
C GLN A 32 -5.30 -3.64 -15.26
N THR A 33 -4.32 -4.04 -16.05
CA THR A 33 -3.43 -5.16 -15.72
C THR A 33 -2.08 -4.64 -15.26
N LEU A 34 -1.45 -5.38 -14.35
CA LEU A 34 -0.09 -5.15 -13.89
C LEU A 34 0.80 -6.30 -14.35
N CYS A 35 2.03 -5.98 -14.76
CA CYS A 35 3.09 -6.96 -14.92
C CYS A 35 3.93 -6.97 -13.65
N MET A 36 3.95 -8.09 -12.94
CA MET A 36 4.74 -8.29 -11.73
C MET A 36 6.22 -8.48 -12.08
N ALA A 37 7.11 -8.34 -11.10
CA ALA A 37 8.55 -8.48 -11.31
C ALA A 37 8.96 -9.87 -11.86
N ASN A 38 8.18 -10.92 -11.55
CA ASN A 38 8.38 -12.26 -12.08
C ASN A 38 7.73 -12.50 -13.47
N GLY A 39 7.22 -11.45 -14.12
CA GLY A 39 6.54 -11.51 -15.41
C GLY A 39 5.07 -11.94 -15.37
N THR A 40 4.54 -12.28 -14.19
CA THR A 40 3.12 -12.64 -14.05
C THR A 40 2.25 -11.42 -14.31
N VAL A 41 1.17 -11.59 -15.07
CA VAL A 41 0.19 -10.53 -15.31
C VAL A 41 -0.99 -10.70 -14.34
N VAL A 42 -1.32 -9.64 -13.60
CA VAL A 42 -2.41 -9.62 -12.62
C VAL A 42 -3.43 -8.55 -12.99
N LEU A 43 -4.72 -8.90 -12.93
CA LEU A 43 -5.82 -7.95 -13.11
C LEU A 43 -6.08 -7.18 -11.81
N LEU A 44 -6.18 -5.86 -11.90
CA LEU A 44 -6.64 -5.02 -10.79
C LEU A 44 -8.14 -5.14 -10.60
N GLU A 45 -8.56 -5.14 -9.34
CA GLU A 45 -9.96 -5.05 -8.94
C GLU A 45 -10.39 -3.60 -8.75
N ALA A 46 -9.55 -2.80 -8.09
CA ALA A 46 -9.84 -1.42 -7.74
C ALA A 46 -8.56 -0.59 -7.57
N MET A 47 -8.74 0.73 -7.55
CA MET A 47 -7.76 1.69 -7.08
C MET A 47 -8.40 2.50 -5.96
N TRP A 48 -7.62 2.82 -4.93
CA TRP A 48 -8.05 3.64 -3.80
C TRP A 48 -7.09 4.81 -3.65
N SER A 49 -7.65 5.99 -3.35
CA SER A 49 -6.89 7.20 -3.01
C SER A 49 -7.54 7.92 -1.84
N GLY A 50 -6.72 8.50 -0.96
CA GLY A 50 -7.15 9.29 0.18
C GLY A 50 -6.11 9.29 1.31
N THR A 51 -6.53 9.76 2.48
CA THR A 51 -5.68 9.83 3.67
C THR A 51 -5.50 8.45 4.31
N ILE A 52 -4.24 8.02 4.45
CA ILE A 52 -3.85 6.81 5.19
C ILE A 52 -3.31 7.25 6.54
N GLN A 53 -3.76 6.61 7.63
CA GLN A 53 -3.23 6.82 8.97
C GLN A 53 -2.49 5.58 9.45
N VAL A 54 -1.25 5.75 9.91
CA VAL A 54 -0.41 4.69 10.50
C VAL A 54 0.27 5.25 11.75
N ASN A 55 0.05 4.64 12.91
CA ASN A 55 0.65 5.05 14.20
C ASN A 55 0.57 6.57 14.48
N GLY A 56 -0.56 7.19 14.17
CA GLY A 56 -0.78 8.62 14.37
C GLY A 56 -0.21 9.53 13.29
N VAL A 57 0.56 9.01 12.32
CA VAL A 57 1.03 9.75 11.14
C VAL A 57 -0.01 9.62 10.04
N GLU A 58 -0.40 10.76 9.45
CA GLU A 58 -1.35 10.83 8.33
C GLU A 58 -0.66 11.31 7.07
N ALA A 59 -0.95 10.67 5.93
CA ALA A 59 -0.46 11.09 4.63
C ALA A 59 -1.46 10.75 3.52
N GLU A 60 -1.54 11.60 2.51
CA GLU A 60 -2.25 11.29 1.27
C GLU A 60 -1.55 10.16 0.52
N GLY A 61 -2.31 9.14 0.15
CA GLY A 61 -1.77 7.93 -0.44
C GLY A 61 -2.68 7.36 -1.52
N THR A 62 -2.10 6.46 -2.31
CA THR A 62 -2.85 5.66 -3.28
C THR A 62 -2.33 4.22 -3.24
N PHE A 63 -3.25 3.27 -3.34
CA PHE A 63 -2.90 1.86 -3.50
C PHE A 63 -3.85 1.17 -4.48
N LYS A 64 -3.38 0.04 -5.04
CA LYS A 64 -4.16 -0.78 -5.95
C LYS A 64 -4.66 -2.03 -5.25
N VAL A 65 -5.78 -2.59 -5.70
CA VAL A 65 -6.35 -3.81 -5.13
C VAL A 65 -6.19 -4.95 -6.13
N PHE A 66 -5.56 -6.03 -5.69
CA PHE A 66 -5.47 -7.27 -6.46
C PHE A 66 -5.16 -8.47 -5.54
N ASN A 67 -5.27 -9.68 -6.08
CA ASN A 67 -4.99 -10.89 -5.32
C ASN A 67 -3.48 -11.04 -5.05
N SER A 68 -3.09 -11.01 -3.77
CA SER A 68 -1.70 -11.16 -3.33
C SER A 68 -1.19 -12.61 -3.31
N GLY A 69 -2.03 -13.59 -3.61
CA GLY A 69 -1.68 -15.02 -3.52
C GLY A 69 -1.43 -15.50 -2.08
N GLY A 70 -1.83 -14.72 -1.07
CA GLY A 70 -1.62 -15.03 0.35
C GLY A 70 -0.31 -14.51 0.94
N GLY A 71 0.56 -13.86 0.14
CA GLY A 71 1.86 -13.37 0.62
C GLY A 71 1.79 -12.17 1.57
N TRP A 72 0.74 -11.34 1.46
CA TRP A 72 0.56 -10.15 2.31
C TRP A 72 -0.89 -9.65 2.27
N SER A 73 -1.30 -8.97 3.33
CA SER A 73 -2.62 -8.30 3.46
C SER A 73 -2.62 -6.90 2.83
N PHE A 74 -1.54 -6.16 3.05
CA PHE A 74 -1.28 -4.84 2.49
C PHE A 74 0.22 -4.71 2.26
N LEU A 75 0.61 -4.14 1.13
CA LEU A 75 1.98 -3.86 0.72
C LEU A 75 2.17 -2.34 0.65
N PHE A 76 3.10 -1.85 1.45
CA PHE A 76 3.58 -0.48 1.49
C PHE A 76 4.71 -0.34 0.47
N GLY A 77 4.36 0.08 -0.75
CA GLY A 77 5.32 0.30 -1.82
C GLY A 77 6.01 1.65 -1.72
N LYS A 78 7.01 1.86 -2.57
CA LYS A 78 7.85 3.06 -2.61
C LYS A 78 7.09 4.39 -2.55
N PRO A 79 5.99 4.62 -3.30
CA PRO A 79 5.26 5.89 -3.20
C PRO A 79 4.69 6.14 -1.79
N LEU A 80 4.19 5.10 -1.13
CA LEU A 80 3.68 5.21 0.23
C LEU A 80 4.83 5.37 1.24
N LEU A 81 5.93 4.62 1.06
CA LEU A 81 7.13 4.79 1.88
C LEU A 81 7.66 6.22 1.82
N GLN A 82 7.63 6.85 0.63
CA GLN A 82 8.08 8.23 0.44
C GLN A 82 7.21 9.24 1.17
N VAL A 83 5.88 9.18 1.04
CA VAL A 83 4.98 10.14 1.71
C VAL A 83 4.97 9.98 3.23
N PHE A 84 5.21 8.76 3.74
CA PHE A 84 5.39 8.49 5.17
C PHE A 84 6.83 8.72 5.66
N LYS A 85 7.74 9.17 4.77
CA LYS A 85 9.17 9.38 5.04
C LYS A 85 9.82 8.19 5.73
N ALA A 86 9.44 6.99 5.32
CA ALA A 86 9.82 5.77 5.99
C ALA A 86 11.34 5.57 5.99
N LYS A 87 11.92 5.25 7.15
CA LYS A 87 13.32 4.84 7.30
C LYS A 87 13.38 3.45 7.91
N HIS A 88 14.06 2.54 7.21
CA HIS A 88 14.29 1.19 7.70
C HIS A 88 15.69 1.11 8.34
N ASN A 89 15.71 0.82 9.64
CA ASN A 89 16.93 0.45 10.36
C ASN A 89 17.10 -1.07 10.32
N TYR A 90 17.96 -1.55 9.44
CA TYR A 90 18.25 -2.98 9.30
C TYR A 90 18.99 -3.60 10.51
N THR A 91 19.58 -2.78 11.39
CA THR A 91 20.25 -3.30 12.59
C THR A 91 19.22 -3.69 13.65
N THR A 92 18.16 -2.89 13.81
CA THR A 92 17.10 -3.13 14.78
C THR A 92 15.85 -3.79 14.18
N ASP A 93 15.81 -3.96 12.86
CA ASP A 93 14.64 -4.43 12.10
C ASP A 93 13.39 -3.56 12.32
N GLU A 94 13.60 -2.25 12.34
CA GLU A 94 12.56 -1.26 12.62
C GLU A 94 12.31 -0.35 11.42
N VAL A 95 11.03 -0.16 11.08
CA VAL A 95 10.59 0.90 10.17
C VAL A 95 10.03 2.05 10.99
N THR A 96 10.65 3.21 10.86
CA THR A 96 10.17 4.47 11.44
C THR A 96 9.49 5.29 10.36
N ILE A 97 8.42 5.98 10.73
CA ILE A 97 7.66 6.91 9.89
C ILE A 97 7.52 8.23 10.65
N THR A 98 7.46 9.34 9.93
CA THR A 98 7.38 10.67 10.53
C THR A 98 6.45 11.55 9.72
N ASP A 99 5.79 12.48 10.39
CA ASP A 99 4.96 13.49 9.74
C ASP A 99 5.80 14.65 9.15
N ASP A 100 5.14 15.57 8.46
CA ASP A 100 5.67 16.91 8.18
C ASP A 100 5.42 17.89 9.34
N THR A 101 4.61 17.51 10.34
CA THR A 101 4.09 18.40 11.38
C THR A 101 4.93 18.54 12.65
N THR A 102 6.11 17.92 12.75
CA THR A 102 7.02 18.20 13.86
C THR A 102 7.74 19.55 13.64
N THR A 103 7.10 20.66 14.03
CA THR A 103 7.74 21.96 14.29
C THR A 103 7.79 22.21 15.79
#